data_AF-A0AAD2B5Z2-F1
#
_entry.id   AF-A0AAD2B5Z2-F1
#
_cell.length_a   1.000
_cell.length_b   1.000
_cell.length_c   1.000
_cell.angle_alpha   90.00
_cell.angle_beta   90.00
_cell.angle_gamma   90.00
#
_symmetry.space_group_name_H-M   'P 1'
#
loop_
_entity.id
_entity.type
_entity.pdbx_description
1 polymer ?
#
loop_
_entity_poly.entity_id
_entity_poly.type
_entity_poly.pdbx_seq_one_letter_code
_entity_poly.pdbx_strand_id
1 'polypeptide(L)'
;MSLTVHAGRGWVDVRTKRRSDKRWDCECRFVSSNGKCSSWVSAANAEGYVSRDLAFSAGILLGRELAARFTARVESAPPRMYQ
;
A
#
# COMPACT_ATOMS: atom_id res chain seq x y z
N MET A 1 10.36 6.35 8.83
CA MET A 1 10.59 4.91 9.13
C MET A 1 9.79 4.09 8.15
N SER A 2 10.23 2.90 7.77
CA SER A 2 9.52 2.06 6.79
C SER A 2 9.40 0.63 7.27
N LEU A 3 8.37 -0.06 6.80
CA LEU A 3 8.16 -1.49 7.00
C LEU A 3 7.63 -2.12 5.72
N THR A 4 7.85 -3.42 5.58
CA THR A 4 7.32 -4.21 4.47
C THR A 4 6.42 -5.30 5.03
N VAL A 5 5.19 -5.42 4.51
CA VAL A 5 4.22 -6.44 4.89
C VAL A 5 4.01 -7.38 3.71
N HIS A 6 4.32 -8.65 3.89
CA HIS A 6 4.06 -9.66 2.87
C HIS A 6 2.56 -9.97 2.76
N ALA A 7 2.08 -10.05 1.52
CA ALA A 7 0.74 -10.45 1.16
C ALA A 7 0.81 -11.68 0.23
N GLY A 8 -0.26 -12.49 0.14
CA GLY A 8 -0.20 -13.76 -0.60
C GLY A 8 0.28 -13.69 -2.06
N ARG A 9 0.12 -12.54 -2.74
CA ARG A 9 0.58 -12.33 -4.14
C ARG A 9 1.55 -11.15 -4.30
N GLY A 10 2.27 -10.79 -3.24
CA GLY A 10 3.19 -9.65 -3.27
C GLY A 10 3.57 -9.13 -1.88
N TRP A 11 3.86 -7.85 -1.77
CA TRP A 11 4.07 -7.18 -0.49
C TRP A 11 3.65 -5.72 -0.58
N VAL A 12 3.45 -5.11 0.58
CA VAL A 12 3.15 -3.70 0.74
C VAL A 12 4.33 -3.06 1.45
N ASP A 13 4.96 -2.07 0.82
CA ASP A 13 5.90 -1.20 1.52
C ASP A 13 5.11 -0.03 2.11
N VAL A 14 5.34 0.26 3.39
CA VAL A 14 4.75 1.39 4.10
C VAL A 14 5.87 2.26 4.63
N ARG A 15 5.79 3.57 4.43
CA ARG A 15 6.70 4.55 5.00
C ARG A 15 5.92 5.60 5.78
N THR A 16 6.47 5.99 6.92
CA THR A 16 5.93 7.04 7.79
C THR A 16 6.91 8.19 7.91
N LYS A 17 6.35 9.40 7.96
CA LYS A 17 7.09 10.66 8.15
C LYS A 17 6.45 11.44 9.29
N ARG A 18 7.28 11.97 10.18
CA ARG A 18 6.80 12.87 11.23
C ARG A 18 6.71 14.29 10.67
N ARG A 19 5.57 14.95 10.89
CA ARG A 19 5.28 16.33 10.50
C ARG A 19 5.85 17.33 11.53
N SER A 20 5.86 18.61 11.15
CA SER A 20 6.25 19.72 12.04
C SER A 20 5.31 19.87 13.25
N ASP A 21 4.02 19.57 13.07
CA ASP A 21 2.98 19.55 14.12
C ASP A 21 3.04 18.31 15.05
N LYS A 22 4.13 17.53 14.97
CA LYS A 22 4.37 16.28 15.70
C LYS A 22 3.45 15.10 15.35
N ARG A 23 2.49 15.27 14.44
CA ARG A 23 1.68 14.17 13.90
C ARG A 23 2.45 13.40 12.83
N TRP A 24 1.86 12.31 12.35
CA TRP A 24 2.47 11.37 11.43
C TRP A 24 1.70 11.31 10.11
N ASP A 25 2.43 11.28 9.01
CA ASP A 25 1.91 10.89 7.70
C ASP A 25 2.34 9.46 7.37
N CYS A 26 1.60 8.82 6.49
CA CYS A 26 1.96 7.53 5.93
C CYS A 26 1.69 7.46 4.43
N GLU A 27 2.59 6.76 3.75
CA GLU A 27 2.45 6.41 2.35
C GLU A 27 2.70 4.91 2.20
N CYS A 28 1.99 4.27 1.28
CA CYS A 28 2.19 2.88 0.96
C CYS A 28 2.31 2.67 -0.55
N ARG A 29 2.96 1.58 -0.94
CA ARG A 29 2.92 1.06 -2.31
C ARG A 29 2.76 -0.45 -2.26
N PHE A 30 2.03 -0.99 -3.23
CA PHE A 30 1.93 -2.43 -3.44
C PHE A 30 2.94 -2.87 -4.49
N VAL A 31 3.66 -3.93 -4.20
CA VAL A 31 4.55 -4.62 -5.14
C VAL A 31 4.02 -6.02 -5.34
N SER A 32 3.61 -6.33 -6.57
CA SER A 32 3.17 -7.68 -6.92
C SER A 32 4.35 -8.63 -7.09
N SER A 33 4.08 -9.93 -6.95
CA SER A 33 5.10 -10.99 -7.08
C SER A 33 5.80 -11.04 -8.44
N ASN A 34 5.19 -10.47 -9.50
CA ASN A 34 5.79 -10.38 -10.82
C ASN A 34 6.68 -9.13 -11.02
N GLY A 35 6.94 -8.38 -9.94
CA GLY A 35 7.78 -7.18 -9.96
C GLY A 35 7.05 -5.89 -10.35
N LYS A 36 5.76 -5.94 -10.69
CA LYS A 36 4.99 -4.72 -10.95
C LYS A 36 4.70 -3.99 -9.63
N CYS A 37 5.13 -2.74 -9.55
CA CYS A 37 4.99 -1.87 -8.39
C CYS A 37 3.98 -0.76 -8.68
N SER A 38 3.11 -0.45 -7.72
CA SER A 38 2.30 0.76 -7.77
C SER A 38 3.15 1.99 -7.44
N SER A 39 2.68 3.17 -7.86
CA SER A 39 3.19 4.41 -7.30
C SER A 39 2.93 4.47 -5.79
N TRP A 40 3.69 5.31 -5.08
CA TRP A 40 3.39 5.63 -3.69
C TRP A 40 2.03 6.32 -3.61
N VAL A 41 1.17 5.80 -2.74
CA VAL A 41 -0.15 6.35 -2.44
C VAL A 41 -0.13 6.81 -1.00
N SER A 42 -0.53 8.06 -0.81
CA SER A 42 -0.65 8.63 0.53
C SER A 42 -1.91 8.10 1.20
N ALA A 43 -1.75 7.57 2.41
CA ALA A 43 -2.86 7.37 3.35
C ALA A 43 -3.02 8.61 4.24
N ALA A 44 -2.60 9.81 3.79
CA ALA A 44 -2.70 11.02 4.59
C ALA A 44 -4.15 11.33 4.99
N ASN A 45 -4.34 11.48 6.30
CA ASN A 45 -5.45 12.24 6.87
C ASN A 45 -5.06 13.73 6.84
N ALA A 46 -5.99 14.63 6.54
CA ALA A 46 -5.77 16.08 6.58
C ALA A 46 -5.15 16.53 7.92
N GLU A 47 -5.62 15.96 9.02
CA GLU A 47 -5.05 16.27 10.32
C GLU A 47 -3.73 15.53 10.59
N GLY A 48 -3.44 14.40 9.94
CA GLY A 48 -2.34 13.51 10.27
C GLY A 48 -2.62 12.62 11.49
N TYR A 49 -1.84 11.55 11.62
CA TYR A 49 -2.02 10.53 12.65
C TYR A 49 -1.35 10.91 13.97
N VAL A 50 -2.05 10.68 15.07
CA VAL A 50 -1.57 11.03 16.42
C VAL A 50 -0.39 10.18 16.90
N SER A 51 -0.24 8.96 16.35
CA SER A 51 0.86 8.06 16.66
C SER A 51 1.43 7.42 15.40
N ARG A 52 2.68 6.95 15.52
CA ARG A 52 3.39 6.24 14.45
C ARG A 52 2.69 4.93 14.10
N ASP A 53 2.23 4.18 15.09
CA ASP A 53 1.61 2.86 14.90
C ASP A 53 0.26 2.98 14.21
N LEU A 54 -0.48 4.08 14.48
CA LEU A 54 -1.73 4.38 13.78
C LEU A 54 -1.46 4.72 12.31
N ALA A 55 -0.41 5.50 12.03
CA ALA A 55 0.02 5.79 10.67
C ALA A 55 0.45 4.51 9.92
N PHE A 56 1.16 3.60 10.59
CA PHE A 56 1.49 2.30 9.99
C PHE A 56 0.24 1.45 9.73
N SER A 57 -0.68 1.38 10.68
CA SER A 57 -1.93 0.62 10.53
C SER A 57 -2.74 1.13 9.34
N ALA A 58 -2.84 2.44 9.16
CA ALA A 58 -3.52 3.04 8.02
C ALA A 58 -2.83 2.69 6.69
N GLY A 59 -1.50 2.79 6.63
CA GLY A 59 -0.74 2.41 5.43
C GLY A 59 -0.87 0.92 5.07
N ILE A 60 -0.94 0.04 6.07
CA ILE A 60 -1.16 -1.40 5.86
C ILE A 60 -2.58 -1.65 5.32
N LEU A 61 -3.60 -1.00 5.88
CA LEU A 61 -4.98 -1.14 5.43
C LEU A 61 -5.16 -0.66 3.99
N LEU A 62 -4.63 0.52 3.65
CA LEU A 62 -4.64 1.04 2.28
C LEU A 62 -3.88 0.11 1.33
N GLY A 63 -2.71 -0.38 1.75
CA GLY A 63 -1.92 -1.32 0.96
C GLY A 63 -2.64 -2.64 0.67
N ARG A 64 -3.40 -3.17 1.64
CA ARG A 64 -4.26 -4.35 1.44
C ARG A 64 -5.37 -4.08 0.43
N GLU A 65 -6.00 -2.91 0.50
CA GLU A 65 -7.04 -2.52 -0.47
C GLU A 65 -6.46 -2.37 -1.88
N LEU A 66 -5.27 -1.76 -2.01
CA LEU A 66 -4.55 -1.68 -3.28
C LEU A 66 -4.25 -3.08 -3.83
N ALA A 67 -3.71 -3.98 -3.00
CA ALA A 67 -3.44 -5.36 -3.41
C ALA A 67 -4.70 -6.06 -3.94
N ALA A 68 -5.84 -5.92 -3.26
CA ALA A 68 -7.12 -6.50 -3.68
C ALA A 68 -7.60 -5.94 -5.04
N ARG A 69 -7.44 -4.62 -5.26
CA ARG A 69 -7.78 -3.99 -6.55
C ARG A 69 -6.87 -4.46 -7.69
N PHE A 70 -5.59 -4.71 -7.40
CA PHE A 70 -4.65 -5.25 -8.37
C PHE A 70 -4.97 -6.71 -8.72
N THR A 71 -5.32 -7.55 -7.75
CA THR A 71 -5.70 -8.95 -8.04
C THR A 71 -7.00 -9.05 -8.82
N ALA A 72 -8.01 -8.23 -8.47
CA ALA A 72 -9.28 -8.20 -9.21
C ALA A 72 -9.10 -7.81 -10.69
N ARG A 73 -8.19 -6.89 -11.00
CA ARG A 73 -7.84 -6.52 -12.38
C ARG A 73 -7.09 -7.60 -13.16
N VAL A 74 -6.32 -8.45 -12.47
CA VAL A 74 -5.60 -9.56 -13.12
C VAL A 74 -6.57 -10.69 -13.47
N GLU A 75 -7.58 -10.92 -12.65
CA GLU A 75 -8.57 -11.99 -12.84
C GLU A 75 -9.62 -11.65 -13.90
N SER A 76 -9.88 -10.35 -14.15
CA SER A 76 -10.78 -9.88 -15.21
C SER A 76 -10.15 -9.84 -16.62
N ALA A 77 -8.89 -10.22 -16.78
CA ALA A 77 -8.27 -10.32 -18.10
C ALA A 77 -8.75 -11.62 -18.78
N PRO A 78 -9.35 -11.58 -19.98
CA PRO A 78 -9.80 -12.79 -20.65
C PRO A 78 -8.60 -13.72 -20.89
N PRO A 79 -8.78 -15.05 -20.75
CA PRO A 79 -7.71 -15.99 -21.05
C PRO A 79 -7.26 -15.75 -22.49
N ARG A 80 -5.96 -15.56 -22.69
CA ARG A 80 -5.37 -15.55 -24.04
C ARG A 80 -5.65 -16.92 -24.65
N MET A 81 -6.66 -17.01 -25.51
CA MET A 81 -6.80 -18.13 -26.41
C MET A 81 -5.57 -18.13 -27.31
N TYR A 82 -4.72 -19.15 -27.15
CA TYR A 82 -3.66 -19.45 -28.09
C TYR A 82 -4.34 -19.83 -29.41
N GLN A 83 -4.06 -19.05 -30.48
CA GLN A 83 -4.18 -19.51 -31.86
C GLN A 83 -2.85 -20.11 -32.29
#